data_AF-A0A842RAU6-F1
#
_entry.id   AF-A0A842RAU6-F1
#
_cell.length_a   1.000
_cell.length_b   1.000
_cell.length_c   1.000
_cell.angle_alpha   90.00
_cell.angle_beta   90.00
_cell.angle_gamma   90.00
#
_symmetry.space_group_name_H-M   'P 1'
#
loop_
_entity.id
_entity.type
_entity.pdbx_description
1 polymer ?
#
loop_
_entity_poly.entity_id
_entity_poly.type
_entity_poly.pdbx_seq_one_letter_code
_entity_poly.pdbx_strand_id
1 'polypeptide(L)'
;MTEKTPEKIHKIEFRIKTCKKWRSASDNTVKLYIGDHVWELNHPFCDDFEKGKSDTFELEVPEGMDSTWFHYLCLKKEGDIIGDRWCLHAAQLKINDRVVYQNDEIEAWFEGGKTSWCAPKFDYGQDVPVSPDFD
;
A
#
# COMPACT_ATOMS: atom_id res chain seq x y z
N MET A 1 -9.61 -20.94 24.35
CA MET A 1 -9.02 -20.04 23.34
C MET A 1 -9.33 -18.64 23.81
N THR A 2 -8.33 -17.81 24.09
CA THR A 2 -8.58 -16.43 24.53
C THR A 2 -8.86 -15.61 23.28
N GLU A 3 -10.10 -15.16 23.09
CA GLU A 3 -10.41 -14.19 22.05
C GLU A 3 -9.56 -12.95 22.33
N LYS A 4 -8.66 -12.61 21.41
CA LYS A 4 -7.96 -11.32 21.47
C LYS A 4 -9.01 -10.25 21.22
N THR A 5 -9.23 -9.37 22.19
CA THR A 5 -10.04 -8.17 21.99
C THR A 5 -9.48 -7.39 20.79
N PRO A 6 -10.31 -6.96 19.84
CA PRO A 6 -9.87 -6.14 18.72
C PRO A 6 -9.11 -4.89 19.20
N GLU A 7 -7.98 -4.62 18.57
CA GLU A 7 -7.17 -3.44 18.85
C GLU A 7 -7.79 -2.23 18.15
N LYS A 8 -7.97 -1.13 18.90
CA LYS A 8 -8.45 0.12 18.32
C LYS A 8 -7.35 0.77 17.48
N ILE A 9 -7.71 1.19 16.26
CA ILE A 9 -6.76 1.87 15.36
C ILE A 9 -6.89 3.39 15.50
N HIS A 10 -5.75 4.08 15.48
CA HIS A 10 -5.67 5.53 15.55
C HIS A 10 -4.63 6.13 14.60
N LYS A 11 -3.76 5.30 14.00
CA LYS A 11 -2.86 5.72 12.93
C LYS A 11 -2.76 4.63 11.86
N ILE A 12 -2.75 5.04 10.59
CA ILE A 12 -2.47 4.18 9.45
C ILE A 12 -1.48 4.92 8.56
N GLU A 13 -0.37 4.26 8.25
CA GLU A 13 0.68 4.78 7.39
C GLU A 13 1.01 3.73 6.34
N PHE A 14 0.96 4.12 5.07
CA PHE A 14 1.25 3.23 3.96
C PHE A 14 2.42 3.81 3.15
N ARG A 15 3.52 3.07 3.10
CA ARG A 15 4.71 3.43 2.33
C ARG A 15 4.84 2.50 1.13
N ILE A 16 5.17 3.07 -0.02
CA ILE A 16 5.47 2.33 -1.24
C ILE A 16 6.78 2.81 -1.84
N LYS A 17 7.32 1.99 -2.74
CA LYS A 17 8.46 2.37 -3.57
C LYS A 17 8.19 2.00 -5.01
N THR A 18 8.37 2.95 -5.91
CA THR A 18 8.31 2.70 -7.34
C THR A 18 9.62 2.07 -7.82
N CYS A 19 9.56 1.13 -8.77
CA CYS A 19 10.75 0.52 -9.37
C CYS A 19 11.69 1.57 -9.99
N LYS A 20 13.00 1.28 -10.01
CA LYS A 20 14.01 2.11 -10.69
C LYS A 20 14.10 1.86 -12.21
N LYS A 21 13.18 1.07 -12.79
CA LYS A 21 13.19 0.67 -14.21
C LYS A 21 12.81 1.84 -15.13
N TRP A 22 12.98 1.70 -16.44
CA TRP A 22 12.55 2.75 -17.39
C TRP A 22 11.02 2.74 -17.50
N ARG A 23 10.38 3.92 -17.55
CA ARG A 23 8.90 4.08 -17.60
C ARG A 23 8.18 3.33 -16.47
N SER A 24 8.70 3.44 -15.25
CA SER A 24 8.08 2.89 -14.05
C SER A 24 7.28 3.91 -13.24
N ALA A 25 7.40 5.21 -13.56
CA ALA A 25 6.64 6.29 -12.94
C ALA A 25 5.23 6.39 -13.53
N SER A 26 4.30 7.02 -12.81
CA SER A 26 2.93 7.19 -13.26
C SER A 26 2.29 8.46 -12.72
N ASP A 27 1.48 9.11 -13.56
CA ASP A 27 0.69 10.29 -13.18
C ASP A 27 -0.75 9.91 -12.84
N ASN A 28 -1.05 8.61 -12.77
CA ASN A 28 -2.41 8.11 -12.56
C ASN A 28 -2.78 8.05 -11.08
N THR A 29 -4.08 8.19 -10.83
CA THR A 29 -4.65 7.95 -9.51
C THR A 29 -4.43 6.49 -9.10
N VAL A 30 -3.86 6.29 -7.92
CA VAL A 30 -3.73 4.97 -7.31
C VAL A 30 -4.64 4.88 -6.08
N LYS A 31 -5.43 3.82 -6.00
CA LYS A 31 -6.29 3.52 -4.86
C LYS A 31 -5.73 2.38 -4.04
N LEU A 32 -5.71 2.55 -2.74
CA LEU A 32 -5.41 1.53 -1.75
C LEU A 32 -6.70 0.94 -1.20
N TYR A 33 -6.78 -0.38 -1.14
CA TYR A 33 -7.86 -1.14 -0.54
C TYR A 33 -7.33 -1.84 0.70
N ILE A 34 -7.95 -1.61 1.86
CA ILE A 34 -7.70 -2.34 3.10
C ILE A 34 -9.03 -2.86 3.63
N GLY A 35 -9.19 -4.19 3.66
CA GLY A 35 -10.52 -4.79 3.88
C GLY A 35 -11.53 -4.25 2.88
N ASP A 36 -12.65 -3.71 3.38
CA ASP A 36 -13.71 -3.09 2.58
C ASP A 36 -13.54 -1.56 2.36
N HIS A 37 -12.42 -0.99 2.83
CA HIS A 37 -12.18 0.45 2.78
C HIS A 37 -11.21 0.83 1.67
N VAL A 38 -11.39 2.06 1.16
CA VAL A 38 -10.65 2.56 0.00
C VAL A 38 -10.11 3.95 0.31
N TRP A 39 -8.83 4.16 0.00
CA TRP A 39 -8.16 5.46 0.05
C TRP A 39 -7.59 5.79 -1.31
N GLU A 40 -7.68 7.05 -1.70
CA GLU A 40 -6.91 7.58 -2.82
C GLU A 40 -5.52 7.98 -2.30
N LEU A 41 -4.48 7.45 -2.93
CA LEU A 41 -3.09 7.79 -2.59
C LEU A 41 -2.67 9.00 -3.41
N ASN A 42 -2.54 10.14 -2.74
CA ASN A 42 -2.20 11.40 -3.38
C ASN A 42 -1.60 12.38 -2.35
N HIS A 43 -0.41 12.90 -2.63
CA HIS A 43 0.16 14.06 -1.96
C HIS A 43 -0.23 15.32 -2.75
N PRO A 44 -1.00 16.24 -2.14
CA PRO A 44 -1.35 17.47 -2.81
C PRO A 44 -0.09 18.25 -3.18
N PHE A 45 0.00 18.67 -4.46
CA PHE A 45 1.09 19.49 -5.01
C PHE A 45 2.46 18.79 -5.11
N CYS A 46 2.50 17.46 -5.09
CA CYS A 46 3.72 16.69 -5.35
C CYS A 46 3.47 15.62 -6.42
N ASP A 47 4.49 15.35 -7.24
CA ASP A 47 4.47 14.21 -8.14
C ASP A 47 4.75 12.94 -7.32
N ASP A 48 3.75 12.06 -7.24
CA ASP A 48 3.82 10.77 -6.59
C ASP A 48 4.23 9.67 -7.56
N PHE A 49 4.62 8.52 -7.03
CA PHE A 49 4.92 7.32 -7.81
C PHE A 49 6.11 7.49 -8.76
N GLU A 50 6.94 8.51 -8.55
CA GLU A 50 8.13 8.78 -9.36
C GLU A 50 9.15 7.64 -9.31
N LYS A 51 9.87 7.47 -10.42
CA LYS A 51 10.81 6.36 -10.61
C LYS A 51 11.82 6.29 -9.46
N GLY A 52 11.83 5.15 -8.74
CA GLY A 52 12.77 4.90 -7.64
C GLY A 52 12.46 5.65 -6.34
N LYS A 53 11.42 6.50 -6.34
CA LYS A 53 11.00 7.27 -5.17
C LYS A 53 10.24 6.36 -4.19
N SER A 54 10.36 6.70 -2.91
CA SER A 54 9.46 6.19 -1.88
C SER A 54 8.45 7.26 -1.53
N ASP A 55 7.18 6.89 -1.46
CA ASP A 55 6.08 7.77 -1.07
C ASP A 55 5.43 7.18 0.19
N THR A 56 5.13 8.03 1.18
CA THR A 56 4.53 7.64 2.46
C THR A 56 3.24 8.40 2.66
N PHE A 57 2.13 7.69 2.74
CA PHE A 57 0.79 8.25 2.89
C PHE A 57 0.27 8.01 4.31
N GLU A 58 -0.09 9.08 5.03
CA GLU A 58 -0.86 8.98 6.26
C GLU A 58 -2.35 8.95 5.90
N LEU A 59 -3.05 7.89 6.32
CA LEU A 59 -4.43 7.65 5.92
C LEU A 59 -5.40 8.03 7.03
N GLU A 60 -6.53 8.61 6.65
CA GLU A 60 -7.62 8.86 7.59
C GLU A 60 -8.12 7.53 8.18
N VAL A 61 -8.33 7.52 9.50
CA VAL A 61 -8.84 6.36 10.24
C VAL A 61 -10.35 6.52 10.41
N PRO A 62 -11.18 5.66 9.78
CA PRO A 62 -12.63 5.67 9.97
C PRO A 62 -13.03 5.50 11.43
N GLU A 63 -14.13 6.13 11.82
CA GLU A 63 -14.69 5.97 13.16
C GLU A 63 -15.01 4.49 13.42
N GLY A 64 -14.58 3.99 14.58
CA GLY A 64 -14.82 2.61 15.00
C GLY A 64 -13.91 1.57 14.35
N MET A 65 -12.94 1.96 13.51
CA MET A 65 -12.00 1.03 12.92
C MET A 65 -11.17 0.29 13.98
N ASP A 66 -11.07 -1.02 13.82
CA ASP A 66 -10.28 -1.90 14.68
C ASP A 66 -9.45 -2.90 13.85
N SER A 67 -8.61 -3.68 14.52
CA SER A 67 -7.71 -4.65 13.90
C SER A 67 -8.39 -5.68 12.98
N THR A 68 -9.68 -5.98 13.17
CA THR A 68 -10.38 -6.99 12.35
C THR A 68 -10.66 -6.53 10.91
N TRP A 69 -10.54 -5.23 10.66
CA TRP A 69 -10.77 -4.63 9.34
C TRP A 69 -9.58 -4.89 8.39
N PHE A 70 -8.44 -5.36 8.91
CA PHE A 70 -7.17 -5.51 8.20
C PHE A 70 -6.94 -6.95 7.75
N HIS A 71 -7.78 -7.45 6.86
CA HIS A 71 -7.72 -8.82 6.33
C HIS A 71 -7.43 -8.88 4.81
N TYR A 72 -7.27 -7.72 4.18
CA TYR A 72 -7.02 -7.59 2.74
C TYR A 72 -6.21 -6.31 2.47
N LEU A 73 -5.28 -6.35 1.51
CA LEU A 73 -4.43 -5.22 1.14
C LEU A 73 -4.14 -5.25 -0.36
N CYS A 74 -4.68 -4.29 -1.12
CA CYS A 74 -4.46 -4.20 -2.56
C CYS A 74 -4.30 -2.78 -3.06
N LEU A 75 -3.57 -2.64 -4.15
CA LEU A 75 -3.45 -1.41 -4.91
C LEU A 75 -4.13 -1.56 -6.25
N LYS A 76 -4.80 -0.51 -6.69
CA LYS A 76 -5.39 -0.41 -8.02
C LYS A 76 -5.03 0.92 -8.65
N LYS A 77 -4.45 0.89 -9.85
CA LYS A 77 -4.26 2.07 -10.68
C LYS A 77 -5.55 2.35 -11.46
N GLU A 78 -6.07 3.55 -11.36
CA GLU A 78 -7.21 4.02 -12.13
C GLU A 78 -6.77 4.94 -13.27
N GLY A 79 -7.43 4.81 -14.42
CA GLY A 79 -7.01 5.47 -15.65
C GLY A 79 -6.18 4.56 -16.54
N ASP A 80 -6.50 4.61 -17.84
CA ASP A 80 -5.73 3.96 -18.89
C ASP A 80 -5.24 5.06 -19.83
N ILE A 81 -4.29 5.85 -19.34
CA ILE A 81 -3.51 6.68 -20.26
C ILE A 81 -2.61 5.71 -21.01
N ILE A 82 -2.86 5.55 -22.31
CA ILE A 82 -2.10 4.66 -23.19
C ILE A 82 -0.60 4.96 -23.03
N GLY A 83 0.16 4.00 -22.52
CA GLY A 83 1.61 4.10 -22.33
C GLY A 83 2.07 4.46 -20.91
N ASP A 84 1.14 4.75 -19.99
CA ASP A 84 1.41 5.04 -18.58
C ASP A 84 1.46 3.73 -17.77
N ARG A 85 2.68 3.22 -17.62
CA ARG A 85 2.98 1.96 -16.93
C ARG A 85 3.57 2.31 -15.57
N TRP A 86 3.05 1.67 -14.54
CA TRP A 86 3.61 1.82 -13.20
C TRP A 86 4.23 0.51 -12.73
N CYS A 87 5.33 0.56 -11.99
CA CYS A 87 5.95 -0.62 -11.39
C CYS A 87 6.11 -0.43 -9.89
N LEU A 88 5.38 -1.22 -9.11
CA LEU A 88 5.48 -1.29 -7.66
C LEU A 88 6.65 -2.19 -7.28
N HIS A 89 7.64 -1.66 -6.57
CA HIS A 89 8.79 -2.42 -6.10
C HIS A 89 8.61 -2.91 -4.67
N ALA A 90 8.18 -2.03 -3.77
CA ALA A 90 8.01 -2.35 -2.36
C ALA A 90 6.74 -1.73 -1.79
N ALA A 91 6.19 -2.35 -0.76
CA ALA A 91 5.08 -1.82 0.02
C ALA A 91 5.23 -2.19 1.51
N GLN A 92 4.87 -1.25 2.38
CA GLN A 92 4.84 -1.41 3.82
C GLN A 92 3.56 -0.77 4.36
N LEU A 93 2.85 -1.50 5.24
CA LEU A 93 1.72 -0.99 5.98
C LEU A 93 2.07 -0.96 7.47
N LYS A 94 1.97 0.22 8.07
CA LYS A 94 2.12 0.44 9.50
C LYS A 94 0.79 0.86 10.09
N ILE A 95 0.38 0.17 11.15
CA ILE A 95 -0.86 0.43 11.90
C ILE A 95 -0.48 0.76 13.32
N ASN A 96 -1.00 1.87 13.84
CA ASN A 96 -0.52 2.49 15.06
C ASN A 96 1.01 2.68 14.95
N ASP A 97 1.78 1.97 15.79
CA ASP A 97 3.25 2.00 15.77
C ASP A 97 3.90 0.72 15.24
N ARG A 98 3.11 -0.23 14.73
CA ARG A 98 3.59 -1.56 14.30
C ARG A 98 3.54 -1.72 12.78
N VAL A 99 4.62 -2.22 12.20
CA VAL A 99 4.60 -2.74 10.82
C VAL A 99 3.81 -4.05 10.80
N VAL A 100 2.74 -4.08 10.02
CA VAL A 100 1.82 -5.22 9.88
C VAL A 100 1.83 -5.84 8.50
N TYR A 101 2.48 -5.19 7.54
CA TYR A 101 2.84 -5.79 6.25
C TYR A 101 4.11 -5.15 5.74
N GLN A 102 4.98 -5.96 5.11
CA GLN A 102 6.19 -5.48 4.48
C GLN A 102 6.63 -6.45 3.37
N ASN A 103 6.93 -5.92 2.19
CA ASN A 103 7.52 -6.65 1.06
C ASN A 103 8.37 -5.70 0.21
N ASP A 104 9.65 -6.00 0.04
CA ASP A 104 10.67 -5.26 -0.73
C ASP A 104 10.83 -5.68 -2.18
N GLU A 105 10.27 -6.82 -2.57
CA GLU A 105 10.61 -7.48 -3.83
C GLU A 105 9.36 -7.78 -4.67
N ILE A 106 8.37 -6.89 -4.64
CA ILE A 106 7.09 -7.08 -5.33
C ILE A 106 7.26 -7.10 -6.86
N GLU A 107 7.97 -6.12 -7.41
CA GLU A 107 8.19 -5.89 -8.85
C GLU A 107 6.93 -6.04 -9.75
N ALA A 108 5.78 -5.56 -9.28
CA ALA A 108 4.50 -5.69 -9.99
C ALA A 108 4.27 -4.56 -11.00
N TRP A 109 4.07 -4.93 -12.28
CA TRP A 109 3.76 -3.99 -13.35
C TRP A 109 2.25 -3.81 -13.53
N PHE A 110 1.83 -2.55 -13.52
CA PHE A 110 0.48 -2.08 -13.80
C PHE A 110 0.42 -1.60 -15.26
N GLU A 111 0.34 -2.55 -16.19
CA GLU A 111 0.34 -2.30 -17.63
C GLU A 111 -0.53 -3.32 -18.39
N GLY A 112 -0.95 -2.98 -19.61
CA GLY A 112 -1.57 -3.94 -20.53
C GLY A 112 -2.83 -4.61 -19.98
N GLY A 113 -3.66 -3.84 -19.27
CA GLY A 113 -4.88 -4.33 -18.61
C GLY A 113 -4.67 -4.91 -17.20
N LYS A 114 -3.41 -5.08 -16.75
CA LYS A 114 -3.12 -5.36 -15.33
C LYS A 114 -3.15 -4.05 -14.57
N THR A 115 -4.20 -3.80 -13.81
CA THR A 115 -4.38 -2.53 -13.09
C THR A 115 -4.39 -2.70 -11.58
N SER A 116 -4.11 -3.90 -11.07
CA SER A 116 -4.11 -4.17 -9.64
C SER A 116 -2.99 -5.11 -9.21
N TRP A 117 -2.59 -4.95 -7.95
CA TRP A 117 -1.74 -5.87 -7.21
C TRP A 117 -2.32 -6.07 -5.81
N CYS A 118 -2.20 -7.28 -5.29
CA CYS A 118 -2.68 -7.64 -3.96
C CYS A 118 -1.59 -8.33 -3.17
N ALA A 119 -1.46 -7.97 -1.89
CA ALA A 119 -0.54 -8.59 -0.97
C ALA A 119 -0.86 -10.10 -0.84
N PRO A 120 0.12 -10.99 -1.05
CA PRO A 120 -0.10 -12.41 -0.85
C PRO A 120 -0.29 -12.69 0.65
N LYS A 121 -1.45 -13.24 1.03
CA LYS A 121 -1.76 -13.69 2.40
C LYS A 121 -1.57 -12.60 3.48
N PHE A 122 -2.12 -11.41 3.26
CA PHE A 122 -2.17 -10.38 4.31
C PHE A 122 -3.26 -10.70 5.33
N ASP A 123 -2.88 -10.76 6.61
CA ASP A 123 -3.79 -10.88 7.74
C ASP A 123 -3.17 -10.20 8.97
N TYR A 124 -3.94 -9.37 9.66
CA TYR A 124 -3.47 -8.59 10.79
C TYR A 124 -3.06 -9.47 11.96
N GLY A 125 -1.89 -9.20 12.54
CA GLY A 125 -1.39 -9.93 13.69
C GLY A 125 -0.55 -11.17 13.34
N GLN A 126 -0.33 -11.46 12.06
CA GLN A 126 0.77 -12.33 11.66
C GLN A 126 2.12 -11.68 11.96
N ASP A 127 3.11 -12.50 12.30
CA ASP A 127 4.47 -12.02 12.52
C ASP A 127 5.06 -11.58 11.18
N VAL A 128 5.36 -10.29 11.08
CA VAL A 128 6.05 -9.72 9.94
C VAL A 128 7.52 -9.63 10.28
N PRO A 129 8.42 -10.24 9.49
CA PRO A 129 9.84 -9.98 9.60
C PRO A 129 10.06 -8.48 9.40
N VAL A 130 10.41 -7.77 10.47
CA VAL A 130 10.68 -6.34 10.41
C VAL A 130 12.02 -6.17 9.70
N SER A 131 12.00 -5.66 8.47
CA SER A 131 13.21 -5.11 7.85
C SER A 131 13.25 -3.61 8.15
N PRO A 132 14.38 -3.07 8.63
CA PRO A 132 14.49 -1.73 9.20
C PRO A 132 14.54 -0.64 8.13
N ASP A 133 13.53 -0.59 7.26
CA ASP A 133 13.39 0.27 6.09
C ASP A 133 13.94 -0.31 4.78
N PHE A 134 13.19 -0.10 3.70
CA PHE A 134 13.59 -0.45 2.33
C PHE A 134 13.95 0.81 1.55
N ASP A 135 15.17 1.31 1.75
CA ASP A 135 15.74 2.47 1.04
C ASP A 135 16.31 2.16 -0.36
#